data_AF-A0A2A2LJV1-F1
#
_entry.id   AF-A0A2A2LJV1-F1
#
_cell.length_a   1.000
_cell.length_b   1.000
_cell.length_c   1.000
_cell.angle_alpha   90.00
_cell.angle_beta   90.00
_cell.angle_gamma   90.00
#
_symmetry.space_group_name_H-M   'P 1'
#
loop_
_entity.id
_entity.type
_entity.pdbx_description
1 polymer ?
#
loop_
_entity_poly.entity_id
_entity_poly.type
_entity_poly.pdbx_seq_one_letter_code
_entity_poly.pdbx_strand_id
1 'polypeptide(L)'
;MGGPGCSSLGGFFTEHGPFHPMPDGQTLVENIHSWNKAANILYLEAPFGVGYSYRDANAPVDQYYTDSKFTNVDEFGNVNPRNDSNDPTFKQCANLVTYMTMNDVWMTTNDVYNSYQDCYNLSAITTFPEQNSMKNKISKTRQKSESVNSKPGKLYQLGTKGYNPFVDLYTQINYASTDSLRYFPCYMDDATEKYLNLPAVRTALHVNPTVGHWQDCNDDINEKYYHQQTHDTTPVFKSMIDSGYSLRFLIYNGDVDMACNFLGDEWFIENLATKEYKFTLKTLRQPWTYTRPGNFQGVVGGYIKQWTYNKITLDLMTVKGAGHFVPTDRPAPALHMFFNFLNGTNNYNTTVPYLPMGKPLDPAYQPPPQKTWTRKQADRVWVLPGITYPLNFKQYSGYLNGVTGNYLHYWLVESQSNPLTDPLVLWLTGIQV
;
A
#
# COMPACT_ATOMS: atom_id res chain seq x y z
N MET A 1 1.07 1.85 4.11
CA MET A 1 0.44 3.01 4.78
C MET A 1 -1.03 2.98 4.48
N GLY A 2 -1.86 3.55 5.36
CA GLY A 2 -3.12 4.12 4.90
C GLY A 2 -3.48 5.43 5.61
N GLY A 3 -2.52 6.01 6.34
CA GLY A 3 -2.83 7.04 7.33
C GLY A 3 -4.09 6.66 8.10
N PRO A 4 -4.94 7.64 8.29
CA PRO A 4 -6.39 7.54 8.27
C PRO A 4 -6.90 8.47 7.19
N GLY A 5 -7.56 7.93 6.18
CA GLY A 5 -8.00 8.75 5.05
C GLY A 5 -7.56 8.24 3.68
N CYS A 6 -6.61 7.30 3.61
CA CYS A 6 -6.13 6.77 2.34
C CYS A 6 -6.96 5.59 1.85
N SER A 7 -7.25 5.61 0.56
CA SER A 7 -8.05 4.63 -0.14
C SER A 7 -7.36 3.28 -0.20
N SER A 8 -8.14 2.22 0.02
CA SER A 8 -7.67 0.84 -0.18
C SER A 8 -7.44 0.51 -1.63
N LEU A 9 -7.91 1.37 -2.54
CA LEU A 9 -7.65 1.25 -3.97
C LEU A 9 -6.23 1.70 -4.34
N GLY A 10 -5.52 2.47 -3.50
CA GLY A 10 -4.07 2.65 -3.63
C GLY A 10 -3.38 1.27 -3.65
N GLY A 11 -3.56 0.47 -2.58
CA GLY A 11 -3.04 -0.89 -2.53
C GLY A 11 -3.57 -1.83 -3.63
N PHE A 12 -4.75 -1.54 -4.19
CA PHE A 12 -5.29 -2.28 -5.32
C PHE A 12 -4.55 -2.01 -6.64
N PHE A 13 -4.15 -0.77 -6.92
CA PHE A 13 -3.55 -0.39 -8.20
C PHE A 13 -2.03 -0.26 -8.17
N THR A 14 -1.45 -0.01 -7.00
CA THR A 14 -0.03 0.33 -6.86
C THR A 14 0.76 -0.70 -6.05
N GLU A 15 0.08 -1.56 -5.29
CA GLU A 15 0.71 -2.59 -4.47
C GLU A 15 0.42 -4.02 -4.99
N HIS A 16 -0.66 -4.64 -4.52
CA HIS A 16 -0.87 -6.10 -4.62
C HIS A 16 -2.17 -6.50 -5.30
N GLY A 17 -3.00 -5.53 -5.71
CA GLY A 17 -4.15 -5.84 -6.52
C GLY A 17 -3.79 -6.23 -7.96
N PRO A 18 -4.77 -6.71 -8.73
CA PRO A 18 -4.55 -7.37 -10.03
C PRO A 18 -4.11 -6.43 -11.15
N PHE A 19 -4.17 -5.11 -10.96
CA PHE A 19 -4.00 -4.15 -12.02
C PHE A 19 -2.94 -3.12 -11.68
N HIS A 20 -2.23 -2.69 -12.72
CA HIS A 20 -1.39 -1.50 -12.69
C HIS A 20 -1.88 -0.52 -13.75
N PRO A 21 -2.10 0.76 -13.41
CA PRO A 21 -2.50 1.76 -14.38
C PRO A 21 -1.30 2.21 -15.21
N MET A 22 -1.57 2.52 -16.48
CA MET A 22 -0.59 3.04 -17.42
C MET A 22 -0.54 4.58 -17.37
N PRO A 23 0.52 5.24 -17.87
CA PRO A 23 0.68 6.70 -17.82
C PRO A 23 -0.44 7.49 -18.50
N ASP A 24 -1.18 6.83 -19.40
CA ASP A 24 -2.34 7.44 -20.05
C ASP A 24 -3.52 7.67 -19.09
N GLY A 25 -3.49 7.05 -17.90
CA GLY A 25 -4.56 7.01 -16.91
C GLY A 25 -5.86 6.45 -17.46
N GLN A 26 -5.77 5.56 -18.46
CA GLN A 26 -6.91 4.99 -19.18
C GLN A 26 -6.79 3.49 -19.35
N THR A 27 -5.57 2.96 -19.42
CA THR A 27 -5.33 1.52 -19.60
C THR A 27 -4.76 0.87 -18.35
N LEU A 28 -5.13 -0.40 -18.15
CA LEU A 28 -4.66 -1.24 -17.05
C LEU A 28 -3.91 -2.44 -17.61
N VAL A 29 -2.74 -2.72 -17.06
CA VAL A 29 -1.94 -3.92 -17.33
C VAL A 29 -1.96 -4.88 -16.14
N GLU A 30 -1.61 -6.15 -16.38
CA GLU A 30 -1.61 -7.18 -15.34
C GLU A 30 -0.51 -6.89 -14.30
N ASN A 31 -0.89 -6.83 -13.03
CA ASN A 31 0.08 -7.06 -11.95
C ASN A 31 0.33 -8.56 -11.84
N ILE A 32 1.44 -9.02 -12.41
CA ILE A 32 1.75 -10.46 -12.42
C ILE A 32 2.08 -11.02 -11.02
N HIS A 33 2.20 -10.15 -10.02
CA HIS A 33 2.46 -10.49 -8.62
C HIS A 33 1.28 -10.19 -7.70
N SER A 34 0.08 -10.06 -8.27
CA SER A 34 -1.12 -9.79 -7.51
C SER A 34 -1.43 -10.90 -6.50
N TRP A 35 -1.85 -10.49 -5.30
CA TRP A 35 -2.16 -11.44 -4.22
C TRP A 35 -3.41 -12.24 -4.50
N ASN A 36 -4.30 -11.74 -5.38
CA ASN A 36 -5.48 -12.50 -5.78
C ASN A 36 -5.15 -13.76 -6.58
N LYS A 37 -3.86 -14.01 -6.91
CA LYS A 37 -3.38 -15.29 -7.41
C LYS A 37 -3.43 -16.42 -6.38
N ALA A 38 -3.58 -16.09 -5.09
CA ALA A 38 -3.58 -17.05 -3.98
C ALA A 38 -4.78 -16.91 -3.02
N ALA A 39 -5.58 -15.84 -3.14
CA ALA A 39 -6.71 -15.58 -2.25
C ALA A 39 -7.80 -14.75 -2.92
N ASN A 40 -9.01 -14.79 -2.38
CA ASN A 40 -10.01 -13.75 -2.62
C ASN A 40 -9.61 -12.51 -1.82
N ILE A 41 -9.71 -11.30 -2.38
CA ILE A 41 -9.33 -10.08 -1.67
C ILE A 41 -10.48 -9.07 -1.72
N LEU A 42 -10.94 -8.65 -0.55
CA LEU A 42 -11.94 -7.62 -0.35
C LEU A 42 -11.23 -6.33 0.06
N TYR A 43 -11.16 -5.36 -0.84
CA TYR A 43 -10.69 -4.02 -0.56
C TYR A 43 -11.86 -3.20 -0.04
N LEU A 44 -11.72 -2.60 1.14
CA LEU A 44 -12.80 -1.82 1.75
C LEU A 44 -12.28 -0.42 2.06
N GLU A 45 -12.90 0.58 1.44
CA GLU A 45 -12.57 1.99 1.67
C GLU A 45 -13.31 2.48 2.92
N ALA A 46 -12.57 2.89 3.94
CA ALA A 46 -13.14 3.34 5.20
C ALA A 46 -12.19 4.32 5.91
N PRO A 47 -12.70 5.28 6.71
CA PRO A 47 -14.11 5.58 7.00
C PRO A 47 -14.85 6.31 5.85
N PHE A 48 -16.04 6.87 6.10
CA PHE A 48 -16.72 7.72 5.12
C PHE A 48 -15.82 8.90 4.71
N GLY A 49 -15.87 9.30 3.44
CA GLY A 49 -14.98 10.33 2.88
C GLY A 49 -13.63 9.79 2.38
N VAL A 50 -13.33 8.50 2.58
CA VAL A 50 -12.19 7.82 1.96
C VAL A 50 -12.61 7.25 0.61
N GLY A 51 -11.89 7.64 -0.45
CA GLY A 51 -12.12 7.18 -1.81
C GLY A 51 -13.58 7.36 -2.24
N TYR A 52 -14.30 6.27 -2.53
CA TYR A 52 -15.71 6.36 -2.91
C TYR A 52 -16.73 6.20 -1.77
N SER A 53 -16.27 5.98 -0.54
CA SER A 53 -17.14 5.85 0.63
C SER A 53 -17.78 7.18 1.00
N TYR A 54 -19.09 7.22 1.17
CA TYR A 54 -19.83 8.47 1.39
C TYR A 54 -20.94 8.34 2.44
N ARG A 55 -21.53 9.47 2.81
CA ARG A 55 -22.60 9.57 3.80
C ARG A 55 -23.78 10.37 3.25
N ASP A 56 -24.99 10.05 3.69
CA ASP A 56 -26.17 10.88 3.46
C ASP A 56 -26.00 12.26 4.13
N ALA A 57 -26.43 13.32 3.42
CA ALA A 57 -26.27 14.70 3.88
C ALA A 57 -26.91 15.00 5.24
N ASN A 58 -27.92 14.22 5.64
CA ASN A 58 -28.70 14.40 6.87
C ASN A 58 -28.34 13.40 7.98
N ALA A 59 -27.33 12.56 7.80
CA ALA A 59 -26.93 11.62 8.84
C ALA A 59 -26.27 12.38 10.02
N PRO A 60 -26.53 11.98 11.28
CA PRO A 60 -25.91 12.58 12.45
C PRO A 60 -24.38 12.60 12.31
N VAL A 61 -23.75 13.67 12.79
CA VAL A 61 -22.29 13.72 12.92
C VAL A 61 -21.91 12.70 13.99
N ASP A 62 -21.17 11.66 13.61
CA ASP A 62 -20.51 10.80 14.58
C ASP A 62 -19.55 11.68 15.42
N GLN A 63 -19.85 11.84 16.70
CA GLN A 63 -18.99 12.55 17.63
C GLN A 63 -17.77 11.67 17.92
N TYR A 64 -16.65 12.01 17.27
CA TYR A 64 -15.36 11.44 17.59
C TYR A 64 -14.64 12.38 18.56
N TYR A 65 -14.21 11.82 19.69
CA TYR A 65 -13.58 12.55 20.80
C TYR A 65 -12.07 12.64 20.59
N THR A 66 -11.49 13.82 20.82
CA THR A 66 -10.06 14.11 20.74
C THR A 66 -9.35 13.79 22.05
N ASP A 67 -8.17 13.17 22.02
CA ASP A 67 -7.21 13.31 23.13
C ASP A 67 -5.77 13.47 22.61
N SER A 68 -5.36 14.73 22.45
CA SER A 68 -4.08 15.13 21.87
C SER A 68 -3.03 15.33 22.98
N LYS A 69 -2.58 14.26 23.63
CA LYS A 69 -1.86 14.37 24.92
C LYS A 69 -0.61 15.28 24.91
N PHE A 70 0.06 15.52 23.78
CA PHE A 70 1.31 16.31 23.72
C PHE A 70 1.39 17.33 22.58
N THR A 71 0.44 17.35 21.66
CA THR A 71 0.47 18.20 20.46
C THR A 71 -0.91 18.76 20.15
N ASN A 72 -0.99 19.88 19.43
CA ASN A 72 -2.21 20.44 18.88
C ASN A 72 -1.96 20.74 17.41
N VAL A 73 -2.94 20.47 16.55
CA VAL A 73 -2.90 20.85 15.14
C VAL A 73 -3.64 22.18 15.00
N ASP A 74 -2.99 23.18 14.42
CA ASP A 74 -3.65 24.47 14.16
C ASP A 74 -4.55 24.40 12.92
N GLU A 75 -5.28 25.48 12.66
CA GLU A 75 -6.21 25.60 11.52
C GLU A 75 -5.54 25.48 10.13
N PHE A 76 -4.21 25.45 10.09
CA PHE A 76 -3.40 25.30 8.88
C PHE A 76 -2.70 23.94 8.78
N GLY A 77 -3.04 22.99 9.67
CA GLY A 77 -2.44 21.66 9.67
C GLY A 77 -1.06 21.59 10.34
N ASN A 78 -0.57 22.67 10.97
CA ASN A 78 0.73 22.63 11.63
C ASN A 78 0.63 21.97 13.00
N VAL A 79 1.53 21.01 13.25
CA VAL A 79 1.66 20.36 14.55
C VAL A 79 2.46 21.26 15.50
N ASN A 80 1.80 21.72 16.55
CA ASN A 80 2.36 22.54 17.61
C ASN A 80 2.47 21.74 18.92
N PRO A 81 3.50 21.97 19.76
CA PRO A 81 3.59 21.34 21.07
C PRO A 81 2.49 21.90 21.99
N ARG A 82 1.86 21.03 22.77
CA ARG A 82 0.91 21.46 23.81
C ARG A 82 1.62 22.21 24.93
N ASN A 83 1.03 23.33 25.35
CA ASN A 83 1.58 24.21 26.36
C ASN A 83 0.67 24.39 27.59
N ASP A 84 -0.41 23.62 27.65
CA ASP A 84 -1.52 23.76 28.59
C ASP A 84 -1.27 23.09 29.96
N SER A 85 -0.20 22.30 30.08
CA SER A 85 0.29 21.81 31.36
C SER A 85 1.36 22.75 31.94
N ASN A 86 1.35 22.95 33.26
CA ASN A 86 2.43 23.66 33.96
C ASN A 86 3.62 22.75 34.34
N ASP A 87 3.57 21.46 34.03
CA ASP A 87 4.67 20.52 34.28
C ASP A 87 5.84 20.76 33.29
N PRO A 88 7.05 21.08 33.78
CA PRO A 88 8.23 21.27 32.95
C PRO A 88 8.60 20.03 32.12
N THR A 89 8.37 18.83 32.67
CA THR A 89 8.66 17.55 32.01
C THR A 89 7.72 17.35 30.83
N PHE A 90 6.44 17.64 31.04
CA PHE A 90 5.43 17.59 29.99
C PHE A 90 5.76 18.56 28.85
N LYS A 91 6.12 19.82 29.17
CA LYS A 91 6.50 20.81 28.13
C LYS A 91 7.73 20.37 27.35
N GLN A 92 8.71 19.77 28.02
CA GLN A 92 9.90 19.25 27.37
C GLN A 92 9.56 18.07 26.44
N CYS A 93 8.73 17.13 26.90
CA CYS A 93 8.24 16.02 26.09
C CYS A 93 7.41 16.50 24.89
N ALA A 94 6.49 17.45 25.08
CA ALA A 94 5.67 18.02 24.00
C ALA A 94 6.53 18.66 22.89
N ASN A 95 7.56 19.43 23.27
CA ASN A 95 8.51 20.02 22.32
C ASN A 95 9.35 18.96 21.61
N LEU A 96 9.84 17.95 22.34
CA LEU A 96 10.66 16.88 21.77
C LEU A 96 9.84 16.03 20.78
N VAL A 97 8.62 15.65 21.15
CA VAL A 97 7.70 14.89 20.31
C VAL A 97 7.36 15.68 19.04
N THR A 98 7.05 16.96 19.14
CA THR A 98 6.77 17.80 17.96
C THR A 98 7.98 17.92 17.04
N TYR A 99 9.17 18.13 17.61
CA TYR A 99 10.43 18.23 16.86
C TYR A 99 10.78 16.92 16.14
N MET A 100 10.73 15.78 16.84
CA MET A 100 11.02 14.46 16.26
C MET A 100 10.00 14.08 15.19
N THR A 101 8.72 14.40 15.42
CA THR A 101 7.65 14.04 14.47
C THR A 101 7.79 14.84 13.18
N MET A 102 8.01 16.16 13.24
CA MET A 102 8.00 17.02 12.04
C MET A 102 9.37 17.23 11.40
N ASN A 103 10.42 17.52 12.18
CA ASN A 103 11.70 17.97 11.63
C ASN A 103 12.66 16.82 11.31
N ASP A 104 12.72 15.79 12.17
CA ASP A 104 13.66 14.68 12.00
C ASP A 104 13.12 13.56 11.08
N VAL A 105 11.82 13.54 10.82
CA VAL A 105 11.17 12.58 9.91
C VAL A 105 10.72 13.28 8.63
N TRP A 106 9.71 14.16 8.69
CA TRP A 106 9.06 14.72 7.49
C TRP A 106 9.85 15.81 6.74
N MET A 107 10.77 16.51 7.41
CA MET A 107 11.57 17.59 6.79
C MET A 107 12.99 17.16 6.38
N THR A 108 13.29 15.86 6.37
CA THR A 108 14.58 15.38 5.90
C THR A 108 14.65 15.37 4.36
N THR A 109 15.87 15.38 3.82
CA THR A 109 16.09 15.32 2.36
C THR A 109 15.89 13.92 1.78
N ASN A 110 15.76 12.90 2.64
CA ASN A 110 15.60 11.50 2.27
C ASN A 110 14.11 11.13 2.15
N ASP A 111 13.77 10.20 1.27
CA ASP A 111 12.44 9.58 1.29
C ASP A 111 12.31 8.71 2.54
N VAL A 112 11.41 9.09 3.46
CA VAL A 112 11.18 8.37 4.73
C VAL A 112 10.54 7.01 4.52
N TYR A 113 9.84 6.82 3.39
CA TYR A 113 9.21 5.55 3.05
C TYR A 113 10.19 4.58 2.38
N ASN A 114 11.29 5.09 1.81
CA ASN A 114 12.36 4.28 1.24
C ASN A 114 13.72 5.00 1.29
N SER A 115 14.47 4.81 2.37
CA SER A 115 15.75 5.49 2.59
C SER A 115 16.88 5.13 1.61
N TYR A 116 16.73 4.05 0.85
CA TYR A 116 17.70 3.64 -0.16
C TYR A 116 17.41 4.20 -1.56
N GLN A 117 16.24 4.82 -1.75
CA GLN A 117 15.83 5.47 -3.00
C GLN A 117 16.91 6.45 -3.53
N ASP A 118 17.59 7.15 -2.62
CA ASP A 118 18.61 8.14 -2.97
C ASP A 118 19.98 7.55 -3.34
N CYS A 119 20.28 6.32 -2.91
CA CYS A 119 21.57 5.66 -3.17
C CYS A 119 21.66 5.09 -4.59
N TYR A 120 20.53 4.83 -5.25
CA TYR A 120 20.48 4.19 -6.57
C TYR A 120 20.32 5.18 -7.74
N ASN A 121 20.12 6.47 -7.45
CA ASN A 121 20.11 7.55 -8.45
C ASN A 121 21.52 7.94 -8.95
N LEU A 122 22.58 7.36 -8.37
CA LEU A 122 23.95 7.54 -8.83
C LEU A 122 24.28 6.42 -9.83
N SER A 123 23.96 6.63 -11.10
CA SER A 123 24.68 5.95 -12.19
C SER A 123 26.17 6.19 -11.92
N ALA A 124 26.95 5.13 -11.69
CA ALA A 124 28.35 5.14 -11.29
C ALA A 124 29.13 6.32 -11.92
N ILE A 125 29.15 7.47 -11.23
CA ILE A 125 30.01 8.59 -11.61
C ILE A 125 31.37 8.17 -11.09
N THR A 126 32.16 7.58 -11.99
CA THR A 126 33.60 7.53 -11.86
C THR A 126 34.09 8.95 -11.56
N THR A 127 34.83 9.10 -10.46
CA THR A 127 35.34 10.34 -9.84
C THR A 127 34.39 10.97 -8.82
N PHE A 128 34.82 10.96 -7.56
CA PHE A 128 34.26 11.75 -6.47
C PHE A 128 34.68 13.22 -6.64
N PRO A 129 33.78 14.19 -6.86
CA PRO A 129 34.06 15.60 -6.61
C PRO A 129 33.33 16.07 -5.35
N GLU A 130 33.91 17.08 -4.71
CA GLU A 130 33.58 17.65 -3.40
C GLU A 130 32.09 17.65 -2.97
N GLN A 131 31.91 17.26 -1.70
CA GLN A 131 30.64 17.13 -0.96
C GLN A 131 29.68 18.34 -1.07
N ASN A 132 30.17 19.55 -1.31
CA ASN A 132 29.35 20.75 -1.41
C ASN A 132 28.60 20.89 -2.75
N SER A 133 29.05 20.21 -3.81
CA SER A 133 28.36 20.20 -5.11
C SER A 133 27.20 19.20 -5.18
N MET A 134 27.18 18.20 -4.29
CA MET A 134 26.13 17.16 -4.21
C MET A 134 24.82 17.69 -3.65
N LYS A 135 24.85 18.47 -2.55
CA LYS A 135 23.63 19.07 -1.95
C LYS A 135 22.85 19.95 -2.93
N ASN A 136 23.57 20.73 -3.75
CA ASN A 136 22.96 21.65 -4.74
C ASN A 136 22.49 20.95 -6.02
N LYS A 137 22.98 19.74 -6.34
CA LYS A 137 22.47 18.96 -7.47
C LYS A 137 21.23 18.16 -7.08
N ILE A 138 21.21 17.57 -5.88
CA ILE A 138 20.05 16.81 -5.37
C ILE A 138 18.84 17.75 -5.20
N SER A 139 19.03 18.98 -4.69
CA SER A 139 17.92 19.95 -4.60
C SER A 139 17.39 20.41 -5.97
N LYS A 140 18.23 20.51 -6.99
CA LYS A 140 17.82 20.87 -8.36
C LYS A 140 17.16 19.72 -9.12
N THR A 141 17.52 18.48 -8.83
CA THR A 141 16.83 17.30 -9.38
C THR A 141 15.43 17.16 -8.77
N ARG A 142 15.26 17.48 -7.47
CA ARG A 142 13.96 17.48 -6.79
C ARG A 142 13.06 18.66 -7.21
N GLN A 143 13.62 19.86 -7.40
CA GLN A 143 12.87 20.95 -8.06
C GLN A 143 12.50 20.60 -9.51
N LYS A 144 13.25 19.74 -10.21
CA LYS A 144 12.83 19.21 -11.51
C LYS A 144 11.79 18.09 -11.39
N SER A 145 11.82 17.26 -10.36
CA SER A 145 10.77 16.27 -10.11
C SER A 145 9.42 16.95 -9.85
N GLU A 146 9.39 18.00 -9.04
CA GLU A 146 8.18 18.79 -8.79
C GLU A 146 7.84 19.76 -9.94
N SER A 147 8.83 20.25 -10.73
CA SER A 147 8.58 21.15 -11.87
C SER A 147 8.45 20.49 -13.25
N VAL A 148 8.70 19.19 -13.39
CA VAL A 148 8.30 18.44 -14.60
C VAL A 148 6.76 18.40 -14.70
N ASN A 149 6.06 18.63 -13.58
CA ASN A 149 4.61 18.78 -13.51
C ASN A 149 4.06 20.17 -13.88
N SER A 150 4.84 21.12 -14.41
CA SER A 150 4.30 22.46 -14.76
C SER A 150 4.69 23.06 -16.12
N LYS A 151 5.26 22.28 -17.06
CA LYS A 151 5.38 22.75 -18.46
C LYS A 151 4.98 21.67 -19.47
N PRO A 152 3.79 21.76 -20.09
CA PRO A 152 3.53 21.01 -21.31
C PRO A 152 4.34 21.65 -22.43
N GLY A 153 5.56 21.17 -22.69
CA GLY A 153 6.37 21.79 -23.74
C GLY A 153 7.77 21.22 -23.97
N LYS A 154 7.85 20.45 -25.06
CA LYS A 154 9.01 20.28 -25.98
C LYS A 154 10.09 19.25 -25.61
N LEU A 155 9.81 18.00 -26.00
CA LEU A 155 10.72 17.24 -26.86
C LEU A 155 10.01 17.01 -28.19
N TYR A 156 10.00 18.04 -29.04
CA TYR A 156 9.70 17.86 -30.46
C TYR A 156 10.90 17.13 -31.06
N GLN A 157 10.76 15.83 -31.36
CA GLN A 157 11.64 15.20 -32.33
C GLN A 157 11.44 15.93 -33.66
N LEU A 158 12.55 16.37 -34.27
CA LEU A 158 12.57 16.79 -35.67
C LEU A 158 12.01 15.63 -36.52
N GLY A 159 10.79 15.78 -37.05
CA GLY A 159 10.34 14.98 -38.18
C GLY A 159 8.90 14.48 -38.19
N THR A 160 8.16 14.46 -37.07
CA THR A 160 6.79 13.89 -37.07
C THR A 160 5.75 14.82 -36.47
N LYS A 161 4.76 15.20 -37.29
CA LYS A 161 3.57 15.94 -36.85
C LYS A 161 2.62 14.98 -36.13
N GLY A 162 2.65 15.00 -34.80
CA GLY A 162 1.56 14.50 -33.95
C GLY A 162 1.59 12.99 -33.68
N TYR A 163 1.58 12.65 -32.39
CA TYR A 163 1.62 11.30 -31.82
C TYR A 163 2.92 10.53 -32.03
N ASN A 164 3.69 10.39 -30.94
CA ASN A 164 4.65 9.30 -30.82
C ASN A 164 3.85 8.08 -30.30
N PRO A 165 3.58 7.05 -31.11
CA PRO A 165 2.82 5.87 -30.66
C PRO A 165 3.59 5.02 -29.65
N PHE A 166 4.85 5.34 -29.39
CA PHE A 166 5.68 4.68 -28.39
C PHE A 166 5.89 5.62 -27.21
N VAL A 167 5.15 5.36 -26.13
CA VAL A 167 5.51 5.86 -24.81
C VAL A 167 6.82 5.17 -24.44
N ASP A 168 7.90 5.93 -24.30
CA ASP A 168 9.18 5.40 -23.84
C ASP A 168 9.08 5.10 -22.34
N LEU A 169 8.48 3.94 -22.04
CA LEU A 169 8.28 3.43 -20.69
C LEU A 169 9.61 3.36 -19.92
N TYR A 170 10.75 3.20 -20.61
CA TYR A 170 12.06 3.18 -19.97
C TYR A 170 12.35 4.50 -19.24
N THR A 171 11.95 5.64 -19.79
CA THR A 171 12.18 6.96 -19.16
C THR A 171 11.23 7.27 -18.00
N GLN A 172 10.14 6.49 -17.86
CA GLN A 172 9.08 6.69 -16.86
C GLN A 172 9.14 5.67 -15.71
N ILE A 173 10.14 4.80 -15.71
CA ILE A 173 10.43 3.85 -14.63
C ILE A 173 11.01 4.62 -13.43
N ASN A 174 10.55 4.28 -12.22
CA ASN A 174 11.18 4.77 -10.99
C ASN A 174 12.53 4.06 -10.83
N TYR A 175 13.59 4.70 -11.30
CA TYR A 175 14.96 4.23 -11.09
C TYR A 175 15.39 4.25 -9.62
N ALA A 176 14.59 4.89 -8.78
CA ALA A 176 14.80 5.01 -7.36
C ALA A 176 14.03 3.90 -6.58
N SER A 177 13.21 3.08 -7.24
CA SER A 177 12.71 1.84 -6.66
C SER A 177 13.88 0.91 -6.31
N THR A 178 13.85 0.30 -5.14
CA THR A 178 14.90 -0.59 -4.63
C THR A 178 14.93 -1.96 -5.31
N ASP A 179 14.01 -2.21 -6.25
CA ASP A 179 13.95 -3.43 -7.04
C ASP A 179 14.52 -3.25 -8.44
N SER A 180 15.58 -4.02 -8.72
CA SER A 180 16.22 -4.08 -10.04
C SER A 180 15.30 -4.63 -11.13
N LEU A 181 14.09 -5.08 -10.76
CA LEU A 181 13.04 -5.55 -11.66
C LEU A 181 12.01 -4.46 -12.04
N ARG A 182 12.16 -3.21 -11.56
CA ARG A 182 11.49 -2.01 -12.08
C ARG A 182 9.96 -1.99 -11.94
N TYR A 183 9.43 -2.48 -10.82
CA TYR A 183 8.00 -2.77 -10.68
C TYR A 183 7.09 -1.60 -10.29
N PHE A 184 7.63 -0.49 -9.77
CA PHE A 184 6.84 0.69 -9.45
C PHE A 184 7.37 1.91 -10.20
N PRO A 185 6.65 2.47 -11.18
CA PRO A 185 7.01 3.71 -11.83
C PRO A 185 6.36 4.94 -11.18
N CYS A 186 7.04 6.09 -11.23
CA CYS A 186 6.67 7.34 -10.52
C CYS A 186 5.32 7.96 -10.95
N TYR A 187 4.67 7.44 -11.99
CA TYR A 187 3.39 7.96 -12.50
C TYR A 187 2.18 7.18 -11.97
N MET A 188 2.37 6.06 -11.26
CA MET A 188 1.25 5.16 -10.93
C MET A 188 0.19 5.80 -10.07
N ASP A 189 0.55 6.68 -9.15
CA ASP A 189 -0.42 7.34 -8.26
C ASP A 189 -1.31 8.30 -9.07
N ASP A 190 -0.70 9.20 -9.85
CA ASP A 190 -1.40 10.10 -10.78
C ASP A 190 -2.27 9.33 -11.80
N ALA A 191 -1.74 8.22 -12.31
CA ALA A 191 -2.45 7.37 -13.26
C ALA A 191 -3.63 6.64 -12.61
N THR A 192 -3.49 6.20 -11.36
CA THR A 192 -4.57 5.61 -10.55
C THR A 192 -5.69 6.62 -10.36
N GLU A 193 -5.35 7.83 -9.91
CA GLU A 193 -6.32 8.90 -9.68
C GLU A 193 -7.07 9.27 -10.97
N LYS A 194 -6.33 9.46 -12.07
CA LYS A 194 -6.92 9.76 -13.36
C LYS A 194 -7.84 8.64 -13.86
N TYR A 195 -7.42 7.39 -13.73
CA TYR A 195 -8.17 6.22 -14.19
C TYR A 195 -9.48 6.03 -13.39
N LEU A 196 -9.39 6.11 -12.06
CA LEU A 196 -10.55 5.98 -11.17
C LEU A 196 -11.57 7.11 -11.37
N ASN A 197 -11.17 8.27 -11.86
CA ASN A 197 -12.11 9.36 -12.14
C ASN A 197 -12.75 9.31 -13.53
N LEU A 198 -12.40 8.33 -14.39
CA LEU A 198 -13.08 8.16 -15.68
C LEU A 198 -14.56 7.81 -15.50
N PRO A 199 -15.50 8.48 -16.21
CA PRO A 199 -16.93 8.22 -16.04
C PRO A 199 -17.34 6.77 -16.29
N ALA A 200 -16.72 6.13 -17.28
CA ALA A 200 -16.98 4.72 -17.61
C ALA A 200 -16.48 3.78 -16.51
N VAL A 201 -15.35 4.10 -15.87
CA VAL A 201 -14.79 3.31 -14.76
C VAL A 201 -15.68 3.44 -13.53
N ARG A 202 -16.05 4.67 -13.14
CA ARG A 202 -16.99 4.93 -12.04
C ARG A 202 -18.32 4.20 -12.23
N THR A 203 -18.84 4.19 -13.46
CA THR A 203 -20.06 3.45 -13.81
C THR A 203 -19.87 1.94 -13.65
N ALA A 204 -18.73 1.40 -14.13
CA ALA A 204 -18.40 -0.02 -14.02
C ALA A 204 -18.23 -0.47 -12.56
N LEU A 205 -17.73 0.41 -11.69
CA LEU A 205 -17.56 0.18 -10.26
C LEU A 205 -18.81 0.47 -9.42
N HIS A 206 -19.91 0.83 -10.09
CA HIS A 206 -21.18 1.19 -9.45
C HIS A 206 -21.05 2.35 -8.45
N VAL A 207 -20.11 3.26 -8.69
CA VAL A 207 -19.90 4.45 -7.86
C VAL A 207 -21.12 5.35 -7.97
N ASN A 208 -21.63 5.81 -6.83
CA ASN A 208 -22.78 6.71 -6.83
C ASN A 208 -22.42 8.04 -7.53
N PRO A 209 -23.23 8.55 -8.48
CA PRO A 209 -22.96 9.80 -9.19
C PRO A 209 -22.77 11.04 -8.29
N THR A 210 -23.28 11.02 -7.05
CA THR A 210 -23.12 12.13 -6.10
C THR A 210 -21.77 12.15 -5.39
N VAL A 211 -21.00 11.05 -5.47
CA VAL A 211 -19.67 10.95 -4.85
C VAL A 211 -18.69 11.82 -5.63
N GLY A 212 -17.85 12.56 -4.92
CA GLY A 212 -16.88 13.49 -5.50
C GLY A 212 -15.76 12.82 -6.30
N HIS A 213 -14.76 13.63 -6.62
CA HIS A 213 -13.50 13.19 -7.21
C HIS A 213 -12.81 12.18 -6.29
N TRP A 214 -12.37 11.04 -6.83
CA TRP A 214 -11.53 10.10 -6.09
C TRP A 214 -10.12 10.70 -5.98
N GLN A 215 -9.51 10.55 -4.82
CA GLN A 215 -8.11 10.91 -4.55
C GLN A 215 -7.54 9.85 -3.61
N ASP A 216 -6.22 9.65 -3.66
CA ASP A 216 -5.57 8.55 -2.95
C ASP A 216 -5.70 8.69 -1.43
N CYS A 217 -5.42 9.88 -0.89
CA CYS A 217 -5.64 10.20 0.51
C CYS A 217 -6.55 11.42 0.65
N ASN A 218 -7.49 11.33 1.59
CA ASN A 218 -8.23 12.49 2.05
C ASN A 218 -7.53 13.07 3.27
N ASP A 219 -6.70 14.08 3.04
CA ASP A 219 -5.91 14.72 4.10
C ASP A 219 -6.79 15.35 5.18
N ASP A 220 -8.01 15.81 4.84
CA ASP A 220 -8.95 16.29 5.85
C ASP A 220 -9.34 15.18 6.84
N ILE A 221 -9.39 13.92 6.42
CA ILE A 221 -9.62 12.81 7.34
C ILE A 221 -8.45 12.65 8.29
N ASN A 222 -7.21 12.74 7.79
CA ASN A 222 -6.03 12.62 8.62
C ASN A 222 -5.84 13.83 9.57
N GLU A 223 -6.04 15.04 9.05
CA GLU A 223 -5.68 16.29 9.72
C GLU A 223 -6.81 16.87 10.57
N LYS A 224 -8.07 16.67 10.17
CA LYS A 224 -9.24 17.28 10.82
C LYS A 224 -10.11 16.28 11.56
N TYR A 225 -10.14 15.01 11.14
CA TYR A 225 -11.10 14.03 11.65
C TYR A 225 -10.49 12.81 12.35
N TYR A 226 -9.17 12.58 12.19
CA TYR A 226 -8.51 11.46 12.83
C TYR A 226 -7.91 11.83 14.17
N HIS A 227 -8.20 10.97 15.14
CA HIS A 227 -7.66 11.03 16.48
C HIS A 227 -7.12 9.64 16.81
N GLN A 228 -5.80 9.54 17.06
CA GLN A 228 -5.13 8.29 17.42
C GLN A 228 -5.83 7.63 18.61
N GLN A 229 -6.50 6.49 18.39
CA GLN A 229 -7.33 5.84 19.41
C GLN A 229 -6.52 5.06 20.45
N THR A 230 -5.34 4.55 20.05
CA THR A 230 -4.43 3.83 20.96
C THR A 230 -2.99 4.26 20.73
N HIS A 231 -2.29 4.65 21.81
CA HIS A 231 -0.86 4.94 21.77
C HIS A 231 -0.01 3.66 21.66
N ASP A 232 -0.62 2.50 21.93
CA ASP A 232 0.00 1.19 22.02
C ASP A 232 -1.05 0.13 21.66
N THR A 233 -0.72 -0.75 20.71
CA THR A 233 -1.60 -1.84 20.26
C THR A 233 -1.47 -3.10 21.12
N THR A 234 -0.62 -3.10 22.15
CA THR A 234 -0.46 -4.20 23.12
C THR A 234 -1.81 -4.73 23.63
N PRO A 235 -2.79 -3.90 24.05
CA PRO A 235 -4.08 -4.41 24.53
C PRO A 235 -4.85 -5.19 23.47
N VAL A 236 -4.71 -4.82 22.20
CA VAL A 236 -5.35 -5.51 21.06
C VAL A 236 -4.68 -6.85 20.81
N PHE A 237 -3.34 -6.90 20.81
CA PHE A 237 -2.62 -8.17 20.71
C PHE A 237 -2.94 -9.10 21.89
N LYS A 238 -3.05 -8.55 23.10
CA LYS A 238 -3.45 -9.30 24.30
C LYS A 238 -4.83 -9.92 24.13
N SER A 239 -5.82 -9.15 23.70
CA SER A 239 -7.19 -9.65 23.50
C SER A 239 -7.24 -10.77 22.44
N MET A 240 -6.45 -10.65 21.37
CA MET A 240 -6.34 -11.71 20.36
C MET A 240 -5.64 -12.96 20.89
N ILE A 241 -4.55 -12.80 21.65
CA ILE A 241 -3.80 -13.92 22.23
C ILE A 241 -4.63 -14.68 23.28
N ASP A 242 -5.37 -13.94 24.10
CA ASP A 242 -6.19 -14.48 25.19
C ASP A 242 -7.53 -15.06 24.70
N SER A 243 -7.90 -14.82 23.43
CA SER A 243 -9.16 -15.31 22.83
C SER A 243 -9.30 -16.83 22.78
N GLY A 244 -8.18 -17.57 22.84
CA GLY A 244 -8.15 -19.03 22.72
C GLY A 244 -8.31 -19.58 21.30
N TYR A 245 -8.44 -18.71 20.29
CA TYR A 245 -8.45 -19.10 18.88
C TYR A 245 -7.08 -19.61 18.40
N SER A 246 -7.09 -20.46 17.38
CA SER A 246 -5.86 -20.86 16.69
C SER A 246 -5.49 -19.77 15.69
N LEU A 247 -4.58 -18.88 16.06
CA LEU A 247 -4.20 -17.70 15.26
C LEU A 247 -2.76 -17.80 14.77
N ARG A 248 -2.53 -17.40 13.52
CA ARG A 248 -1.19 -17.23 12.97
C ARG A 248 -1.01 -15.76 12.60
N PHE A 249 -0.03 -15.13 13.23
CA PHE A 249 0.33 -13.73 12.99
C PHE A 249 1.56 -13.68 12.11
N LEU A 250 1.53 -12.85 11.07
CA LEU A 250 2.69 -12.42 10.31
C LEU A 250 2.81 -10.91 10.44
N ILE A 251 3.89 -10.46 11.05
CA ILE A 251 4.29 -9.06 11.12
C ILE A 251 5.47 -8.93 10.16
N TYR A 252 5.32 -8.12 9.12
CA TYR A 252 6.36 -7.95 8.11
C TYR A 252 6.65 -6.48 7.86
N ASN A 253 7.93 -6.18 7.64
CA ASN A 253 8.40 -4.83 7.36
C ASN A 253 9.32 -4.82 6.15
N GLY A 254 9.31 -3.71 5.42
CA GLY A 254 10.43 -3.38 4.55
C GLY A 254 11.64 -2.96 5.38
N ASP A 255 12.81 -3.55 5.11
CA ASP A 255 14.02 -3.22 5.89
C ASP A 255 14.64 -1.85 5.57
N VAL A 256 14.04 -1.10 4.64
CA VAL A 256 14.46 0.26 4.26
C VAL A 256 13.44 1.36 4.55
N ASP A 257 12.30 0.99 5.14
CA ASP A 257 11.29 1.93 5.65
C ASP A 257 11.80 2.62 6.92
N MET A 258 11.76 3.96 6.94
CA MET A 258 12.09 4.77 8.11
C MET A 258 10.84 5.38 8.77
N ALA A 259 9.71 5.43 8.07
CA ALA A 259 8.43 5.91 8.59
C ALA A 259 7.82 4.91 9.60
N CYS A 260 7.80 3.62 9.26
CA CYS A 260 7.44 2.52 10.16
C CYS A 260 8.58 1.49 10.21
N ASN A 261 9.72 1.93 10.75
CA ASN A 261 10.94 1.14 10.72
C ASN A 261 10.81 -0.24 11.39
N PHE A 262 11.46 -1.24 10.79
CA PHE A 262 11.39 -2.63 11.24
C PHE A 262 11.91 -2.85 12.68
N LEU A 263 12.76 -1.95 13.21
CA LEU A 263 13.26 -2.07 14.58
C LEU A 263 12.17 -1.78 15.62
N GLY A 264 11.29 -0.82 15.33
CA GLY A 264 10.14 -0.51 16.19
C GLY A 264 9.23 -1.71 16.36
N ASP A 265 8.85 -2.33 15.24
CA ASP A 265 8.01 -3.52 15.22
C ASP A 265 8.74 -4.74 15.82
N GLU A 266 10.04 -4.90 15.55
CA GLU A 266 10.87 -5.94 16.17
C GLU A 266 10.89 -5.80 17.69
N TRP A 267 11.15 -4.61 18.23
CA TRP A 267 11.15 -4.39 19.68
C TRP A 267 9.79 -4.63 20.32
N PHE A 268 8.71 -4.16 19.68
CA PHE A 268 7.35 -4.37 20.16
C PHE A 268 7.01 -5.87 20.23
N ILE A 269 7.20 -6.58 19.11
CA ILE A 269 6.88 -8.00 18.99
C ILE A 269 7.77 -8.85 19.91
N GLU A 270 9.05 -8.53 20.03
CA GLU A 270 9.94 -9.22 20.95
C GLU A 270 9.56 -8.98 22.41
N ASN A 271 9.17 -7.76 22.79
CA ASN A 271 8.73 -7.45 24.13
C ASN A 271 7.42 -8.21 24.47
N LEU A 272 6.45 -8.22 23.55
CA LEU A 272 5.21 -8.98 23.68
C LEU A 272 5.46 -10.49 23.82
N ALA A 273 6.31 -11.04 22.95
CA ALA A 273 6.62 -12.46 22.95
C ALA A 273 7.41 -12.88 24.21
N THR A 274 8.39 -12.09 24.65
CA THR A 274 9.31 -12.50 25.72
C THR A 274 8.87 -12.08 27.11
N LYS A 275 8.45 -10.82 27.30
CA LYS A 275 8.15 -10.28 28.63
C LYS A 275 6.71 -10.47 29.05
N GLU A 276 5.76 -10.24 28.14
CA GLU A 276 4.33 -10.29 28.45
C GLU A 276 3.81 -11.73 28.57
N TYR A 277 4.06 -12.56 27.54
CA TYR A 277 3.46 -13.91 27.46
C TYR A 277 4.44 -15.07 27.56
N LYS A 278 5.74 -14.82 27.45
CA LYS A 278 6.80 -15.85 27.46
C LYS A 278 6.59 -16.94 26.39
N PHE A 279 6.34 -16.52 25.16
CA PHE A 279 6.30 -17.41 24.01
C PHE A 279 7.59 -18.23 23.90
N THR A 280 7.47 -19.46 23.42
CA THR A 280 8.62 -20.31 23.11
C THR A 280 9.23 -19.88 21.78
N LEU A 281 10.52 -19.51 21.78
CA LEU A 281 11.26 -19.23 20.55
C LEU A 281 11.33 -20.51 19.70
N LYS A 282 10.78 -20.45 18.49
CA LYS A 282 10.79 -21.56 17.53
C LYS A 282 11.98 -21.44 16.58
N THR A 283 12.22 -20.24 16.09
CA THR A 283 13.24 -19.95 15.08
C THR A 283 13.97 -18.68 15.47
N LEU A 284 15.28 -18.79 15.72
CA LEU A 284 16.14 -17.62 15.90
C LEU A 284 16.24 -16.85 14.58
N ARG A 285 16.46 -15.54 14.65
CA ARG A 285 16.61 -14.65 13.49
C ARG A 285 17.57 -15.25 12.46
N GLN A 286 17.03 -15.60 11.29
CA GLN A 286 17.78 -16.22 10.19
C GLN A 286 17.26 -15.74 8.84
N PRO A 287 18.08 -15.80 7.76
CA PRO A 287 17.61 -15.39 6.45
C PRO A 287 16.56 -16.36 5.89
N TRP A 288 15.56 -15.83 5.17
CA TRP A 288 14.69 -16.62 4.30
C TRP A 288 15.09 -16.41 2.83
N THR A 289 14.86 -17.42 2.00
CA THR A 289 15.36 -17.48 0.62
C THR A 289 14.23 -17.33 -0.39
N TYR A 290 14.30 -16.28 -1.19
CA TYR A 290 13.47 -16.11 -2.36
C TYR A 290 14.12 -16.78 -3.57
N THR A 291 13.40 -17.68 -4.24
CA THR A 291 13.87 -18.35 -5.46
C THR A 291 12.92 -18.06 -6.61
N ARG A 292 13.46 -17.57 -7.73
CA ARG A 292 12.69 -17.34 -8.96
C ARG A 292 12.39 -18.67 -9.66
N PRO A 293 11.21 -18.83 -10.29
CA PRO A 293 10.93 -19.98 -11.15
C PRO A 293 11.94 -20.07 -12.30
N GLY A 294 12.40 -21.29 -12.65
CA GLY A 294 13.25 -21.53 -13.83
C GLY A 294 14.75 -21.76 -13.55
N ASN A 295 15.10 -22.59 -12.56
CA ASN A 295 16.48 -22.96 -12.20
C ASN A 295 17.40 -21.80 -11.77
N PHE A 296 16.83 -20.69 -11.30
CA PHE A 296 17.63 -19.61 -10.72
C PHE A 296 18.12 -19.97 -9.31
N GLN A 297 19.31 -19.49 -8.95
CA GLN A 297 19.80 -19.58 -7.58
C GLN A 297 18.92 -18.74 -6.65
N GLY A 298 18.63 -19.29 -5.47
CA GLY A 298 17.94 -18.57 -4.41
C GLY A 298 18.76 -17.40 -3.91
N VAL A 299 18.08 -16.30 -3.61
CA VAL A 299 18.66 -15.08 -3.03
C VAL A 299 18.02 -14.81 -1.67
N VAL A 300 18.69 -14.05 -0.81
CA VAL A 300 18.12 -13.64 0.47
C VAL A 300 16.92 -12.73 0.23
N GLY A 301 15.72 -13.20 0.60
CA GLY A 301 14.49 -12.43 0.54
C GLY A 301 14.32 -11.48 1.73
N GLY A 302 15.00 -11.77 2.84
CA GLY A 302 15.00 -10.99 4.07
C GLY A 302 15.31 -11.86 5.28
N TYR A 303 14.85 -11.49 6.47
CA TYR A 303 15.08 -12.24 7.71
C TYR A 303 13.76 -12.62 8.39
N ILE A 304 13.77 -13.72 9.13
CA ILE A 304 12.61 -14.20 9.89
C ILE A 304 13.03 -14.61 11.30
N LYS A 305 12.15 -14.33 12.27
CA LYS A 305 12.21 -14.82 13.65
C LYS A 305 10.80 -15.29 14.05
N GLN A 306 10.71 -16.44 14.74
CA GLN A 306 9.41 -17.05 15.00
C GLN A 306 9.26 -17.51 16.44
N TRP A 307 8.04 -17.41 16.93
CA TRP A 307 7.65 -17.88 18.26
C TRP A 307 6.34 -18.67 18.22
N THR A 308 6.14 -19.46 19.27
CA THR A 308 4.93 -20.26 19.49
C THR A 308 4.43 -20.12 20.92
N TYR A 309 3.12 -20.03 21.08
CA TYR A 309 2.45 -20.01 22.37
C TYR A 309 1.07 -20.68 22.23
N ASN A 310 0.85 -21.80 22.94
CA ASN A 310 -0.38 -22.59 22.82
C ASN A 310 -0.73 -22.91 21.34
N LYS A 311 -1.84 -22.38 20.84
CA LYS A 311 -2.32 -22.55 19.45
C LYS A 311 -1.94 -21.39 18.53
N ILE A 312 -1.00 -20.54 18.97
CA ILE A 312 -0.59 -19.31 18.29
C ILE A 312 0.84 -19.44 17.78
N THR A 313 1.03 -19.00 16.55
CA THR A 313 2.34 -18.80 15.92
C THR A 313 2.51 -17.33 15.56
N LEU A 314 3.67 -16.77 15.89
CA LEU A 314 4.03 -15.38 15.59
C LEU A 314 5.29 -15.39 14.71
N ASP A 315 5.12 -14.95 13.45
CA ASP A 315 6.18 -14.81 12.47
C ASP A 315 6.52 -13.32 12.32
N LEU A 316 7.74 -12.93 12.67
CA LEU A 316 8.28 -11.59 12.46
C LEU A 316 9.26 -11.63 11.29
N MET A 317 9.01 -10.84 10.25
CA MET A 317 9.76 -10.89 9.00
C MET A 317 10.22 -9.51 8.53
N THR A 318 11.40 -9.46 7.92
CA THR A 318 11.79 -8.34 7.07
C THR A 318 11.83 -8.78 5.62
N VAL A 319 11.55 -7.85 4.70
CA VAL A 319 11.71 -8.03 3.26
C VAL A 319 12.85 -7.13 2.79
N LYS A 320 13.90 -7.77 2.26
CA LYS A 320 15.16 -7.12 1.95
C LYS A 320 15.04 -6.15 0.79
N GLY A 321 15.42 -4.90 1.01
CA GLY A 321 15.34 -3.80 0.05
C GLY A 321 13.90 -3.45 -0.29
N ALA A 322 12.95 -3.63 0.64
CA ALA A 322 11.60 -3.11 0.49
C ALA A 322 11.41 -1.92 1.44
N GLY A 323 10.75 -0.87 0.98
CA GLY A 323 10.35 0.26 1.80
C GLY A 323 8.99 0.03 2.43
N HIS A 324 8.28 1.11 2.69
CA HIS A 324 7.03 1.10 3.41
C HIS A 324 5.93 0.27 2.68
N PHE A 325 5.93 0.30 1.34
CA PHE A 325 5.00 -0.45 0.51
C PHE A 325 5.68 -1.72 -0.02
N VAL A 326 5.82 -2.71 0.85
CA VAL A 326 6.58 -3.93 0.56
C VAL A 326 6.17 -4.64 -0.74
N PRO A 327 4.87 -4.79 -1.08
CA PRO A 327 4.48 -5.41 -2.35
C PRO A 327 4.78 -4.52 -3.58
N THR A 328 4.83 -3.20 -3.42
CA THR A 328 5.23 -2.27 -4.48
C THR A 328 6.72 -2.32 -4.73
N ASP A 329 7.51 -2.24 -3.66
CA ASP A 329 8.96 -2.24 -3.77
C ASP A 329 9.49 -3.63 -4.12
N ARG A 330 8.92 -4.70 -3.58
CA ARG A 330 9.41 -6.08 -3.76
C ARG A 330 8.26 -7.05 -4.05
N PRO A 331 7.55 -6.92 -5.18
CA PRO A 331 6.33 -7.68 -5.45
C PRO A 331 6.56 -9.18 -5.47
N ALA A 332 7.64 -9.65 -6.12
CA ALA A 332 7.90 -11.08 -6.23
C ALA A 332 8.33 -11.71 -4.89
N PRO A 333 9.26 -11.12 -4.11
CA PRO A 333 9.52 -11.55 -2.73
C PRO A 333 8.30 -11.43 -1.80
N ALA A 334 7.49 -10.38 -1.93
CA ALA A 334 6.28 -10.18 -1.12
C ALA A 334 5.24 -11.26 -1.36
N LEU A 335 4.97 -11.61 -2.63
CA LEU A 335 4.07 -12.71 -2.96
C LEU A 335 4.65 -14.07 -2.53
N HIS A 336 5.96 -14.27 -2.60
CA HIS A 336 6.60 -15.46 -2.05
C HIS A 336 6.36 -15.59 -0.53
N MET A 337 6.59 -14.52 0.22
CA MET A 337 6.31 -14.45 1.66
C MET A 337 4.83 -14.77 1.95
N PHE A 338 3.92 -14.07 1.28
CA PHE A 338 2.48 -14.24 1.45
C PHE A 338 2.02 -15.67 1.13
N PHE A 339 2.48 -16.25 0.02
CA PHE A 339 2.16 -17.63 -0.38
C PHE A 339 2.61 -18.66 0.68
N ASN A 340 3.82 -18.53 1.22
CA ASN A 340 4.32 -19.44 2.26
C ASN A 340 3.58 -19.25 3.60
N PHE A 341 3.17 -18.03 3.92
CA PHE A 341 2.32 -17.76 5.08
C PHE A 341 0.95 -18.44 4.95
N LEU A 342 0.29 -18.33 3.81
CA LEU A 342 -1.02 -18.97 3.60
C LEU A 342 -0.94 -20.49 3.62
N ASN A 343 0.10 -21.09 3.02
CA ASN A 343 0.22 -22.54 2.91
C ASN A 343 0.63 -23.25 4.20
N GLY A 344 0.78 -22.53 5.31
CA GLY A 344 1.15 -23.16 6.59
C GLY A 344 2.56 -23.76 6.57
N THR A 345 3.37 -23.49 5.54
CA THR A 345 4.73 -23.99 5.48
C THR A 345 5.49 -23.24 6.56
N ASN A 346 5.93 -23.95 7.60
CA ASN A 346 6.81 -23.40 8.65
C ASN A 346 8.20 -22.96 8.10
N ASN A 347 8.33 -22.92 6.78
CA ASN A 347 9.49 -22.60 5.99
C ASN A 347 9.03 -21.64 4.89
N TYR A 348 9.71 -20.49 4.78
CA TYR A 348 9.44 -19.43 3.81
C TYR A 348 10.32 -19.52 2.57
N ASN A 349 10.84 -20.72 2.26
CA ASN A 349 11.70 -20.97 1.11
C ASN A 349 10.98 -21.74 -0.03
N THR A 350 9.67 -21.97 0.10
CA THR A 350 8.91 -22.72 -0.91
C THR A 350 8.66 -21.84 -2.12
N THR A 351 9.17 -22.25 -3.28
CA THR A 351 9.00 -21.50 -4.52
C THR A 351 7.52 -21.45 -4.91
N VAL A 352 7.08 -20.28 -5.39
CA VAL A 352 5.71 -20.08 -5.86
C VAL A 352 5.52 -20.82 -7.20
N PRO A 353 4.49 -21.67 -7.36
CA PRO A 353 4.40 -22.63 -8.47
C PRO A 353 3.95 -22.06 -9.83
N TYR A 354 3.76 -20.73 -9.99
CA TYR A 354 3.31 -20.15 -11.26
C TYR A 354 4.46 -19.51 -12.07
N LEU A 355 4.34 -19.53 -13.40
CA LEU A 355 5.29 -18.92 -14.33
C LEU A 355 4.88 -17.45 -14.63
N PRO A 356 5.78 -16.46 -14.50
CA PRO A 356 5.50 -15.06 -14.82
C PRO A 356 5.62 -14.81 -16.34
N MET A 357 4.83 -15.52 -17.15
CA MET A 357 4.71 -15.20 -18.58
C MET A 357 3.31 -14.65 -18.85
N GLY A 358 3.26 -13.38 -19.27
CA GLY A 358 2.01 -12.72 -19.66
C GLY A 358 1.30 -13.50 -20.77
N LYS A 359 -0.02 -13.62 -20.66
CA LYS A 359 -0.84 -14.36 -21.63
C LYS A 359 -1.14 -13.49 -22.88
N PRO A 360 -1.27 -14.08 -24.08
CA PRO A 360 -1.63 -13.37 -25.30
C PRO A 360 -3.14 -13.02 -25.40
N LEU A 361 -3.48 -12.05 -26.25
CA LEU A 361 -4.82 -11.44 -26.43
C LEU A 361 -5.83 -12.34 -27.18
N ASP A 362 -7.11 -12.26 -26.80
CA ASP A 362 -8.23 -13.01 -27.38
C ASP A 362 -8.99 -12.21 -28.47
N PRO A 363 -9.34 -12.80 -29.63
CA PRO A 363 -10.16 -12.16 -30.68
C PRO A 363 -11.64 -11.83 -30.34
N ALA A 364 -12.19 -12.26 -29.21
CA ALA A 364 -13.62 -12.17 -28.91
C ALA A 364 -14.17 -10.79 -28.45
N TYR A 365 -13.38 -9.71 -28.50
CA TYR A 365 -13.74 -8.37 -27.97
C TYR A 365 -14.68 -7.54 -28.87
N GLN A 366 -15.83 -8.09 -29.29
CA GLN A 366 -16.95 -7.31 -29.91
C GLN A 366 -18.30 -7.71 -29.26
N PRO A 367 -19.19 -6.77 -28.86
CA PRO A 367 -20.35 -7.06 -27.97
C PRO A 367 -21.72 -7.09 -28.69
N PRO A 368 -22.76 -7.83 -28.21
CA PRO A 368 -23.87 -7.21 -27.41
C PRO A 368 -24.68 -8.22 -26.51
N PRO A 369 -25.93 -7.93 -26.04
CA PRO A 369 -26.32 -7.24 -24.79
C PRO A 369 -27.03 -8.14 -23.71
N GLN A 370 -27.26 -7.56 -22.52
CA GLN A 370 -27.59 -8.20 -21.23
C GLN A 370 -29.07 -8.55 -20.90
N LYS A 371 -29.22 -9.46 -19.91
CA LYS A 371 -30.44 -9.86 -19.16
C LYS A 371 -30.35 -9.46 -17.65
N THR A 372 -31.48 -9.47 -16.92
CA THR A 372 -31.69 -9.05 -15.51
C THR A 372 -31.02 -9.92 -14.42
N TRP A 373 -30.55 -9.29 -13.33
CA TRP A 373 -29.54 -9.81 -12.38
C TRP A 373 -29.97 -9.83 -10.89
N THR A 374 -29.49 -10.82 -10.12
CA THR A 374 -29.52 -10.91 -8.64
C THR A 374 -28.55 -9.91 -7.97
N ARG A 375 -28.58 -9.65 -6.65
CA ARG A 375 -27.66 -8.69 -5.98
C ARG A 375 -26.17 -8.97 -6.24
N LYS A 376 -25.72 -10.22 -6.09
CA LYS A 376 -24.33 -10.61 -6.43
C LYS A 376 -24.02 -10.36 -7.91
N GLN A 377 -25.00 -10.53 -8.79
CA GLN A 377 -24.84 -10.24 -10.21
C GLN A 377 -24.91 -8.72 -10.49
N ALA A 378 -25.70 -7.96 -9.73
CA ALA A 378 -25.82 -6.51 -9.81
C ALA A 378 -24.53 -5.81 -9.39
N ASP A 379 -23.86 -6.31 -8.34
CA ASP A 379 -22.58 -5.78 -7.88
C ASP A 379 -21.41 -6.28 -8.74
N ARG A 380 -21.62 -7.26 -9.63
CA ARG A 380 -20.54 -7.79 -10.48
C ARG A 380 -20.10 -6.74 -11.48
N VAL A 381 -18.78 -6.53 -11.58
CA VAL A 381 -18.18 -5.70 -12.64
C VAL A 381 -17.90 -6.62 -13.82
N TRP A 382 -18.67 -6.48 -14.89
CA TRP A 382 -18.59 -7.37 -16.06
C TRP A 382 -17.54 -6.92 -17.06
N VAL A 383 -17.41 -5.62 -17.21
CA VAL A 383 -16.42 -4.98 -18.06
C VAL A 383 -15.83 -3.83 -17.26
N LEU A 384 -14.54 -3.91 -16.97
CA LEU A 384 -13.79 -2.78 -16.41
C LEU A 384 -13.04 -2.12 -17.58
N PRO A 385 -13.32 -0.83 -17.89
CA PRO A 385 -12.74 -0.16 -19.05
C PRO A 385 -11.20 -0.16 -19.04
N GLY A 386 -10.56 -0.23 -20.20
CA GLY A 386 -9.10 -0.08 -20.28
C GLY A 386 -8.28 -1.30 -19.85
N ILE A 387 -8.91 -2.39 -19.37
CA ILE A 387 -8.20 -3.66 -19.16
C ILE A 387 -7.61 -4.15 -20.49
N THR A 388 -6.31 -4.42 -20.48
CA THR A 388 -5.55 -4.86 -21.67
C THR A 388 -5.37 -6.37 -21.77
N TYR A 389 -5.92 -7.16 -20.84
CA TYR A 389 -5.77 -8.62 -20.78
C TYR A 389 -7.03 -9.34 -20.26
N PRO A 390 -7.28 -10.61 -20.61
CA PRO A 390 -8.49 -11.31 -20.16
C PRO A 390 -8.42 -11.68 -18.67
N LEU A 391 -9.47 -11.36 -17.92
CA LEU A 391 -9.59 -11.76 -16.51
C LEU A 391 -10.05 -13.22 -16.40
N ASN A 392 -9.31 -14.02 -15.63
CA ASN A 392 -9.71 -15.37 -15.23
C ASN A 392 -10.41 -15.41 -13.85
N PHE A 393 -10.62 -14.25 -13.23
CA PHE A 393 -11.33 -14.10 -11.97
C PHE A 393 -12.49 -13.12 -12.14
N LYS A 394 -13.46 -13.18 -11.22
CA LYS A 394 -14.58 -12.22 -11.17
C LYS A 394 -14.26 -11.13 -10.16
N GLN A 395 -14.91 -10.00 -10.33
CA GLN A 395 -14.82 -8.89 -9.39
C GLN A 395 -16.19 -8.28 -9.15
N TYR A 396 -16.37 -7.71 -7.96
CA TYR A 396 -17.63 -7.16 -7.50
C TYR A 396 -17.36 -5.86 -6.77
N SER A 397 -18.11 -4.82 -7.10
CA SER A 397 -17.95 -3.48 -6.55
C SER A 397 -19.31 -2.91 -6.20
N GLY A 398 -19.39 -2.18 -5.10
CA GLY A 398 -20.62 -1.58 -4.64
C GLY A 398 -20.52 -1.04 -3.23
N TYR A 399 -21.67 -0.94 -2.55
CA TYR A 399 -21.76 -0.34 -1.23
C TYR A 399 -22.29 -1.32 -0.18
N LEU A 400 -21.64 -1.34 0.98
CA LEU A 400 -22.10 -2.07 2.16
C LEU A 400 -23.03 -1.18 2.99
N ASN A 401 -24.15 -1.74 3.43
CA ASN A 401 -25.15 -1.06 4.28
C ASN A 401 -24.97 -1.51 5.74
N GLY A 402 -23.83 -1.16 6.33
CA GLY A 402 -23.45 -1.57 7.70
C GLY A 402 -23.94 -0.61 8.78
N VAL A 403 -24.08 0.69 8.45
CA VAL A 403 -24.55 1.74 9.37
C VAL A 403 -25.50 2.65 8.59
N THR A 404 -26.71 2.85 9.11
CA THR A 404 -27.74 3.68 8.46
C THR A 404 -27.21 5.08 8.15
N GLY A 405 -27.20 5.44 6.86
CA GLY A 405 -26.71 6.74 6.38
C GLY A 405 -25.24 6.76 5.96
N ASN A 406 -24.44 5.72 6.25
CA ASN A 406 -23.07 5.57 5.78
C ASN A 406 -22.96 4.44 4.74
N TYR A 407 -22.30 4.71 3.62
CA TYR A 407 -22.13 3.77 2.52
C TYR A 407 -20.64 3.55 2.28
N LEU A 408 -20.13 2.41 2.74
CA LEU A 408 -18.73 2.03 2.53
C LEU A 408 -18.59 1.35 1.17
N HIS A 409 -17.76 1.91 0.31
CA HIS A 409 -17.42 1.32 -0.97
C HIS A 409 -16.49 0.13 -0.76
N TYR A 410 -16.81 -0.98 -1.43
CA TYR A 410 -15.99 -2.17 -1.43
C TYR A 410 -15.68 -2.60 -2.86
N TRP A 411 -14.53 -3.24 -3.04
CA TRP A 411 -14.17 -3.94 -4.26
C TRP A 411 -13.60 -5.31 -3.90
N LEU A 412 -14.34 -6.37 -4.23
CA LEU A 412 -13.93 -7.77 -4.09
C LEU A 412 -13.35 -8.27 -5.41
N VAL A 413 -12.18 -8.89 -5.37
CA VAL A 413 -11.63 -9.70 -6.47
C VAL A 413 -11.54 -11.16 -6.03
N GLU A 414 -12.10 -12.06 -6.85
CA GLU A 414 -12.02 -13.50 -6.60
C GLU A 414 -10.58 -14.02 -6.82
N SER A 415 -10.26 -15.12 -6.14
CA SER A 415 -9.01 -15.84 -6.36
C SER A 415 -8.91 -16.32 -7.81
N GLN A 416 -7.71 -16.21 -8.39
CA GLN A 416 -7.40 -16.72 -9.72
C GLN A 416 -7.26 -18.25 -9.76
N SER A 417 -7.08 -18.91 -8.62
CA SER A 417 -7.06 -20.37 -8.50
C SER A 417 -8.45 -20.95 -8.27
N ASN A 418 -8.90 -21.09 -7.02
CA ASN A 418 -10.21 -21.63 -6.69
C ASN A 418 -10.93 -20.72 -5.67
N PRO A 419 -11.74 -19.76 -6.14
CA PRO A 419 -12.36 -18.77 -5.26
C PRO A 419 -13.34 -19.37 -4.23
N LEU A 420 -13.80 -20.61 -4.42
CA LEU A 420 -14.69 -21.28 -3.44
C LEU A 420 -13.94 -21.87 -2.25
N THR A 421 -12.67 -22.20 -2.41
CA THR A 421 -11.87 -22.87 -1.36
C THR A 421 -10.72 -22.02 -0.86
N ASP A 422 -10.27 -21.06 -1.66
CA ASP A 422 -9.14 -20.21 -1.31
C ASP A 422 -9.55 -19.17 -0.24
N PRO A 423 -8.61 -18.75 0.64
CA PRO A 423 -8.91 -17.83 1.72
C PRO A 423 -9.51 -16.50 1.24
N LEU A 424 -10.28 -15.85 2.11
CA LEU A 424 -10.72 -14.46 1.94
C LEU A 424 -9.82 -13.55 2.77
N VAL A 425 -9.20 -12.57 2.12
CA VAL A 425 -8.42 -11.51 2.75
C VAL A 425 -9.24 -10.23 2.73
N LEU A 426 -9.43 -9.63 3.89
CA LEU A 426 -9.93 -8.26 4.00
C LEU A 426 -8.73 -7.32 3.98
N TRP A 427 -8.68 -6.43 3.00
CA TRP A 427 -7.66 -5.40 2.88
C TRP A 427 -8.23 -4.04 3.27
N LEU A 428 -7.58 -3.42 4.25
CA LEU A 428 -7.90 -2.10 4.77
C LEU A 428 -6.62 -1.27 4.75
N THR A 429 -6.70 -0.10 4.17
CA THR A 429 -5.68 0.95 4.33
C THR A 429 -6.19 1.91 5.38
N GLY A 430 -5.39 2.09 6.43
CA GLY A 430 -5.52 3.27 7.28
C GLY A 430 -6.63 3.26 8.32
N ILE A 431 -7.04 2.08 8.76
CA ILE A 431 -7.79 1.95 10.00
C ILE A 431 -6.80 1.56 11.10
N GLN A 432 -6.53 2.47 12.03
CA GLN A 432 -6.20 2.07 13.40
C GLN A 432 -7.53 1.86 14.14
N VAL A 433 -7.78 0.61 14.52
CA VAL A 433 -8.90 0.21 15.38
C VAL A 433 -8.66 0.69 16.80
#